data_AF-A0A9E1Y4P1-F1
#
_entry.id   AF-A0A9E1Y4P1-F1
#
_cell.length_a   1.000
_cell.length_b   1.000
_cell.length_c   1.000
_cell.angle_alpha   90.00
_cell.angle_beta   90.00
_cell.angle_gamma   90.00
#
_symmetry.space_group_name_H-M   'P 1'
#
loop_
_entity.id
_entity.type
_entity.pdbx_description
1 polymer ?
#
loop_
_entity_poly.entity_id
_entity_poly.type
_entity_poly.pdbx_seq_one_letter_code
_entity_poly.pdbx_strand_id
1 'polypeptide(L)'
;MFNSLLSLFCGTCMLYFGAEWIVKGSSRIASKLGISSLVIGLTVVAFGTSLPELIVSIFSALEGSPSIAVGNVVGSNIANVGLVLGLSALFFPFIYVQYNDIKRDLYVYLFSCGLFIFFAFDGRISQFEGIIFVTCLLFY
;
A
#
# COMPACT_ATOMS: atom_id res chain seq x y z
N MET A 1 -28.27 -5.68 7.14
CA MET A 1 -27.78 -5.40 5.78
C MET A 1 -27.64 -3.90 5.52
N PHE A 2 -28.71 -3.09 5.60
CA PHE A 2 -28.61 -1.62 5.43
C PHE A 2 -27.62 -0.96 6.42
N ASN A 3 -27.74 -1.26 7.72
CA ASN A 3 -26.82 -0.73 8.74
C ASN A 3 -25.36 -1.11 8.50
N SER A 4 -25.11 -2.31 7.94
CA SER A 4 -23.76 -2.80 7.62
C SER A 4 -23.17 -2.07 6.42
N LEU A 5 -23.97 -1.84 5.37
CA LEU A 5 -23.56 -1.06 4.20
C LEU A 5 -23.28 0.41 4.56
N LEU A 6 -24.12 0.99 5.43
CA LEU A 6 -23.92 2.34 5.93
C LEU A 6 -22.61 2.44 6.74
N SER A 7 -22.37 1.47 7.63
CA SER A 7 -21.13 1.42 8.43
C SER A 7 -19.89 1.24 7.55
N LEU A 8 -19.97 0.39 6.53
CA LEU A 8 -18.89 0.20 5.55
C LEU A 8 -18.59 1.52 4.82
N PHE A 9 -19.63 2.18 4.30
CA PHE A 9 -19.46 3.44 3.57
C PHE A 9 -18.88 4.54 4.45
N CYS A 10 -19.46 4.76 5.63
CA CYS A 10 -18.96 5.75 6.60
C CYS A 10 -17.52 5.44 7.02
N GLY A 11 -17.20 4.17 7.30
CA GLY A 11 -15.85 3.74 7.67
C GLY A 11 -14.83 4.00 6.57
N THR A 12 -15.14 3.63 5.33
CA THR A 12 -14.27 3.91 4.17
C THR A 12 -14.05 5.41 3.97
N CYS A 13 -15.10 6.22 4.07
CA CYS A 13 -14.97 7.68 3.99
C CYS A 13 -14.07 8.23 5.10
N MET A 14 -14.26 7.77 6.35
CA MET A 14 -13.44 8.20 7.49
C MET A 14 -11.97 7.82 7.31
N LEU A 15 -11.68 6.60 6.86
CA LEU A 15 -10.33 6.15 6.57
C LEU A 15 -9.68 7.00 5.47
N TYR A 16 -10.40 7.23 4.36
CA TYR A 16 -9.93 8.04 3.25
C TYR A 16 -9.59 9.48 3.69
N PHE A 17 -10.54 10.18 4.33
CA PHE A 17 -10.30 11.56 4.77
C PHE A 17 -9.25 11.64 5.88
N GLY A 18 -9.20 10.65 6.78
CA GLY A 18 -8.18 10.57 7.82
C GLY A 18 -6.77 10.47 7.23
N ALA A 19 -6.56 9.55 6.28
CA ALA A 19 -5.29 9.41 5.58
C ALA A 19 -4.93 10.69 4.80
N GLU A 20 -5.88 11.29 4.08
CA GLU A 20 -5.68 12.51 3.33
C GLU A 20 -5.26 13.70 4.22
N TRP A 21 -5.88 13.84 5.40
CA TRP A 21 -5.50 14.86 6.37
C TRP A 21 -4.11 14.63 6.97
N ILE A 22 -3.75 13.37 7.25
CA ILE A 22 -2.40 13.01 7.71
C ILE A 22 -1.36 13.39 6.65
N VAL A 23 -1.61 13.06 5.38
CA VAL A 23 -0.69 13.38 4.28
C VAL A 23 -0.53 14.88 4.11
N LYS A 24 -1.64 15.63 4.06
CA LYS A 24 -1.62 17.09 3.89
C LYS A 24 -0.94 17.79 5.06
N GLY A 25 -1.26 17.39 6.29
CA GLY A 25 -0.67 17.94 7.51
C GLY A 25 0.85 17.69 7.55
N SER A 26 1.26 16.44 7.36
CA SER A 26 2.66 16.04 7.38
C SER A 26 3.48 16.69 6.27
N SER A 27 2.93 16.76 5.04
CA SER A 27 3.58 17.42 3.90
C SER A 27 3.79 18.91 4.14
N ARG A 28 2.82 19.59 4.76
CA ARG A 28 2.93 21.02 5.11
C ARG A 28 4.00 21.26 6.17
N ILE A 29 4.12 20.37 7.16
CA ILE A 29 5.16 20.44 8.19
C ILE A 29 6.54 20.21 7.55
N ALA A 30 6.69 19.14 6.77
CA ALA A 30 7.95 18.81 6.09
C ALA A 30 8.43 19.94 5.17
N SER A 31 7.52 20.55 4.40
CA SER A 31 7.84 21.69 3.54
C SER A 31 8.32 22.91 4.35
N LYS A 32 7.71 23.20 5.51
CA LYS A 32 8.17 24.27 6.41
C LYS A 32 9.55 24.01 7.02
N LEU A 33 9.93 22.74 7.16
CA LEU A 33 11.25 22.31 7.62
C LEU A 33 12.31 22.32 6.50
N GLY A 34 11.96 22.74 5.28
CA GLY A 34 12.89 22.81 4.15
C GLY A 34 13.11 21.48 3.44
N ILE A 35 12.29 20.46 3.70
CA ILE A 35 12.37 19.17 3.01
C ILE A 35 11.85 19.36 1.57
N SER A 36 12.58 18.82 0.59
CA SER A 36 12.22 18.95 -0.83
C SER A 36 10.91 18.23 -1.15
N SER A 37 10.15 18.77 -2.10
CA SER A 37 8.89 18.17 -2.56
C SER A 37 9.07 16.75 -3.10
N LEU A 38 10.25 16.44 -3.66
CA LEU A 38 10.61 15.11 -4.12
C LEU A 38 10.69 14.11 -2.95
N VAL A 39 11.38 14.48 -1.86
CA VAL A 39 11.47 13.62 -0.67
C VAL A 39 10.10 13.44 -0.02
N ILE A 40 9.30 14.50 0.06
CA ILE A 40 7.93 14.43 0.59
C ILE A 40 7.06 13.48 -0.24
N GLY A 41 7.14 13.59 -1.58
CA GLY A 41 6.42 12.71 -2.50
C GLY A 41 6.82 11.25 -2.36
N LEU A 42 8.12 10.97 -2.30
CA LEU A 42 8.66 9.62 -2.19
C LEU A 42 8.46 8.98 -0.80
N THR A 43 8.16 9.77 0.23
CA THR A 43 8.03 9.27 1.61
C THR A 43 6.62 9.48 2.15
N VAL A 44 6.27 10.69 2.58
CA VAL A 44 5.02 11.04 3.25
C VAL A 44 3.80 10.69 2.40
N VAL A 45 3.82 11.09 1.12
CA VAL A 45 2.69 10.84 0.22
C VAL A 45 2.60 9.34 -0.11
N ALA A 46 3.72 8.73 -0.48
CA ALA A 46 3.79 7.29 -0.77
C ALA A 46 3.24 6.44 0.40
N PHE A 47 3.71 6.66 1.62
CA PHE A 47 3.20 5.98 2.81
C PHE A 47 1.73 6.28 3.06
N GLY A 48 1.35 7.55 2.92
CA GLY A 48 0.01 8.03 3.17
C GLY A 48 -1.08 7.36 2.36
N THR A 49 -0.81 7.10 1.09
CA THR A 49 -1.78 6.43 0.20
C THR A 49 -2.08 4.99 0.60
N SER A 50 -1.16 4.32 1.30
CA SER A 50 -1.32 2.94 1.77
C SER A 50 -1.70 2.83 3.25
N LEU A 51 -1.90 3.98 3.94
CA LEU A 51 -2.30 4.00 5.34
C LEU A 51 -3.68 3.35 5.57
N PRO A 52 -4.73 3.64 4.80
CA PRO A 52 -6.03 2.99 4.97
C PRO A 52 -5.91 1.46 4.92
N GLU A 53 -5.18 0.94 3.95
CA GLU A 53 -4.95 -0.48 3.72
C GLU A 53 -4.17 -1.10 4.88
N LEU A 54 -3.11 -0.42 5.34
CA LEU A 54 -2.34 -0.87 6.50
C LEU A 54 -3.22 -0.99 7.74
N ILE A 55 -4.03 0.03 8.03
CA ILE A 55 -4.93 0.04 9.17
C ILE A 55 -5.97 -1.08 9.06
N VAL A 56 -6.63 -1.23 7.91
CA VAL A 56 -7.63 -2.30 7.69
C VAL A 56 -6.99 -3.68 7.86
N SER A 57 -5.81 -3.91 7.30
CA SER A 57 -5.11 -5.20 7.42
C SER A 57 -4.68 -5.51 8.86
N ILE A 58 -4.16 -4.53 9.60
CA ILE A 58 -3.77 -4.71 11.01
C ILE A 58 -4.99 -5.06 11.86
N PHE A 59 -6.06 -4.26 11.78
CA PHE A 59 -7.26 -4.51 12.59
C PHE A 59 -7.92 -5.84 12.22
N SER A 60 -8.02 -6.17 10.93
CA SER A 60 -8.57 -7.45 10.50
C SER A 60 -7.77 -8.65 11.02
N ALA A 61 -6.44 -8.55 11.04
CA ALA A 61 -5.58 -9.60 11.58
C ALA A 61 -5.73 -9.74 13.11
N LEU A 62 -5.83 -8.61 13.83
CA LEU A 62 -6.02 -8.59 15.29
C LEU A 62 -7.41 -9.10 15.72
N GLU A 63 -8.44 -8.85 14.92
CA GLU A 63 -9.81 -9.31 15.16
C GLU A 63 -10.03 -10.79 14.78
N GLY A 64 -8.97 -11.53 14.43
CA GLY A 64 -9.04 -12.95 14.09
C GLY A 64 -9.59 -13.22 12.68
N SER A 65 -9.58 -12.23 11.80
CA SER A 65 -10.00 -12.33 10.39
C SER A 65 -8.81 -12.14 9.41
N PRO A 66 -7.76 -12.98 9.48
CA PRO A 66 -6.55 -12.82 8.68
C PRO A 66 -6.79 -12.93 7.16
N SER A 67 -7.85 -13.62 6.75
CA SER A 67 -8.25 -13.71 5.33
C SER A 67 -8.64 -12.34 4.75
N ILE A 68 -9.24 -11.47 5.55
CA ILE A 68 -9.56 -10.09 5.15
C ILE A 68 -8.26 -9.29 5.00
N ALA A 69 -7.31 -9.45 5.92
CA ALA A 69 -6.01 -8.79 5.85
C ALA A 69 -5.22 -9.18 4.59
N VAL A 70 -5.16 -10.48 4.28
CA VAL A 70 -4.53 -11.01 3.07
C VAL A 70 -5.27 -10.55 1.81
N GLY A 71 -6.60 -10.63 1.81
CA GLY A 71 -7.44 -10.18 0.71
C GLY A 71 -7.26 -8.69 0.40
N ASN A 72 -7.11 -7.85 1.44
CA ASN A 72 -6.82 -6.43 1.30
C ASN A 72 -5.45 -6.19 0.67
N VAL A 73 -4.38 -6.84 1.17
CA VAL A 73 -3.02 -6.67 0.63
C VAL A 73 -2.91 -7.14 -0.82
N VAL A 74 -3.42 -8.34 -1.13
CA VAL A 74 -3.35 -8.92 -2.47
C VAL A 74 -4.26 -8.15 -3.43
N GLY A 75 -5.49 -7.86 -3.02
CA GLY A 75 -6.48 -7.13 -3.81
C GLY A 75 -6.01 -5.73 -4.19
N SER A 76 -5.47 -4.96 -3.22
CA SER A 76 -4.98 -3.61 -3.48
C SER A 76 -3.78 -3.61 -4.44
N ASN A 77 -2.87 -4.58 -4.34
CA ASN A 77 -1.74 -4.69 -5.28
C ASN A 77 -2.21 -5.05 -6.70
N ILE A 78 -3.19 -5.95 -6.83
CA ILE A 78 -3.80 -6.28 -8.13
C ILE A 78 -4.49 -5.04 -8.72
N ALA A 79 -5.24 -4.28 -7.91
CA ALA A 79 -5.87 -3.04 -8.35
C ALA A 79 -4.84 -1.98 -8.75
N ASN A 80 -3.75 -1.81 -8.00
CA ASN A 80 -2.72 -0.83 -8.30
C ASN A 80 -2.00 -1.14 -9.63
N VAL A 81 -1.68 -2.40 -9.90
CA VAL A 81 -1.01 -2.78 -11.16
C VAL A 81 -2.00 -2.88 -12.32
N GLY A 82 -3.12 -3.57 -12.11
CA GLY A 82 -4.09 -3.84 -13.17
C GLY A 82 -4.94 -2.62 -13.53
N LEU A 83 -5.48 -1.94 -12.53
CA LEU A 83 -6.38 -0.80 -12.74
C LEU A 83 -5.61 0.51 -12.79
N VAL A 84 -4.87 0.88 -11.75
CA VAL A 84 -4.25 2.22 -11.67
C VAL A 84 -3.15 2.36 -12.74
N LEU A 85 -2.13 1.50 -12.70
CA LEU A 85 -1.04 1.53 -13.67
C LEU A 85 -1.54 1.23 -15.10
N GLY A 86 -2.48 0.29 -15.25
CA GLY A 86 -3.10 -0.02 -16.56
C GLY A 86 -3.83 1.18 -17.17
N LEU A 87 -4.65 1.89 -16.39
CA LEU A 87 -5.31 3.12 -16.86
C LEU A 87 -4.29 4.25 -17.11
N SER A 88 -3.27 4.39 -16.26
CA SER A 88 -2.19 5.36 -16.50
C SER A 88 -1.48 5.10 -17.83
N ALA A 89 -1.17 3.85 -18.16
CA ALA A 89 -0.55 3.47 -19.43
C ALA A 89 -1.48 3.72 -20.63
N LEU A 90 -2.80 3.54 -20.46
CA LEU A 90 -3.79 3.80 -21.51
C LEU A 90 -3.97 5.29 -21.79
N PHE A 91 -4.07 6.12 -20.76
CA PHE A 91 -4.34 7.56 -20.90
C PHE A 91 -3.08 8.40 -21.13
N PHE A 92 -1.90 7.95 -20.69
CA PHE A 92 -0.63 8.67 -20.83
C PHE A 92 0.43 7.85 -21.57
N PRO A 93 0.16 7.34 -22.79
CA PRO A 93 1.06 6.44 -23.51
C PRO A 93 2.38 7.11 -23.98
N PHE A 94 2.45 8.44 -23.91
CA PHE A 94 3.62 9.23 -24.31
C PHE A 94 4.67 9.37 -23.19
N ILE A 95 4.38 8.92 -21.97
CA ILE A 95 5.35 8.91 -20.88
C ILE A 95 6.29 7.70 -21.07
N TYR A 96 7.52 7.98 -21.48
CA TYR A 96 8.55 6.95 -21.60
C TYR A 96 9.24 6.71 -20.26
N VAL A 97 9.11 5.50 -19.73
CA VAL A 97 9.81 5.06 -18.52
C VAL A 97 11.01 4.21 -18.95
N GLN A 98 12.22 4.64 -18.59
CA GLN A 98 13.41 3.84 -18.91
C GLN A 98 13.44 2.60 -18.01
N TYR A 99 13.64 1.43 -18.60
CA TYR A 99 13.73 0.18 -17.84
C TYR A 99 14.78 0.26 -16.73
N ASN A 100 15.90 0.96 -16.98
CA ASN A 100 16.99 1.08 -16.02
C ASN A 100 16.59 1.84 -14.75
N ASP A 101 15.62 2.76 -14.84
CA ASP A 101 15.14 3.56 -13.70
C ASP A 101 14.28 2.71 -12.75
N ILE A 102 13.52 1.76 -13.30
CA ILE A 102 12.57 0.92 -12.53
C ILE A 102 13.07 -0.50 -12.28
N LYS A 103 14.21 -0.90 -12.87
CA LYS A 103 14.71 -2.29 -12.83
C LYS A 103 14.86 -2.82 -11.41
N ARG A 104 15.41 -2.00 -10.50
CA ARG A 104 15.59 -2.36 -9.09
C ARG A 104 14.23 -2.61 -8.43
N ASP A 105 13.32 -1.65 -8.54
CA ASP A 105 12.01 -1.70 -7.90
C ASP A 105 11.17 -2.87 -8.43
N LEU A 106 11.26 -3.15 -9.74
CA LEU A 106 10.61 -4.29 -10.37
C LEU A 106 11.12 -5.63 -9.80
N TYR A 107 12.43 -5.80 -9.63
CA TYR A 107 12.97 -7.02 -9.04
C TYR A 107 12.59 -7.18 -7.57
N VAL A 108 12.64 -6.10 -6.79
CA VAL A 108 12.21 -6.14 -5.38
C VAL A 108 10.72 -6.48 -5.27
N TYR A 109 9.89 -5.90 -6.14
CA TYR A 109 8.47 -6.20 -6.22
C TYR A 109 8.21 -7.68 -6.55
N LEU A 110 8.81 -8.20 -7.62
CA LEU A 110 8.67 -9.60 -8.04
C LEU A 110 9.18 -10.57 -6.98
N PHE A 111 10.31 -10.25 -6.33
CA PHE A 111 10.84 -11.03 -5.22
C PHE A 111 9.86 -11.06 -4.05
N SER A 112 9.29 -9.91 -3.69
CA SER A 112 8.31 -9.80 -2.59
C SER A 112 7.04 -10.60 -2.88
N CYS A 113 6.55 -10.57 -4.12
CA CYS A 113 5.43 -11.41 -4.56
C CYS A 113 5.76 -12.90 -4.48
N GLY A 114 6.94 -13.32 -4.95
CA GLY A 114 7.39 -14.71 -4.90
C GLY A 114 7.54 -15.21 -3.47
N LEU A 115 8.13 -14.40 -2.59
CA LEU A 115 8.28 -14.70 -1.17
C LEU A 115 6.92 -14.82 -0.47
N PHE A 116 5.97 -13.93 -0.81
CA PHE A 116 4.61 -13.97 -0.26
C PHE A 116 3.88 -15.24 -0.68
N ILE A 117 3.95 -15.62 -1.95
CA ILE A 117 3.34 -16.87 -2.46
C ILE A 117 3.95 -18.09 -1.76
N PHE A 118 5.27 -18.09 -1.54
CA PHE A 118 5.97 -19.18 -0.86
C PHE A 118 5.49 -19.33 0.59
N PHE A 119 5.42 -18.24 1.36
CA PHE A 119 4.92 -18.28 2.74
C PHE A 119 3.43 -18.59 2.82
N ALA A 120 2.60 -18.04 1.92
CA ALA A 120 1.17 -18.32 1.90
C ALA A 120 0.81 -19.74 1.46
N PHE A 121 1.77 -20.56 1.01
CA PHE A 121 1.51 -21.88 0.42
C PHE A 121 0.93 -22.89 1.41
N ASP A 122 1.25 -22.75 2.70
CA ASP A 122 0.69 -23.58 3.77
C ASP A 122 -0.70 -23.10 4.26
N GLY A 123 -1.23 -22.04 3.63
CA GLY A 123 -2.51 -21.42 3.94
C GLY A 123 -2.49 -20.49 5.15
N ARG A 124 -1.32 -20.18 5.70
CA ARG A 124 -1.14 -19.29 6.86
C ARG A 124 0.00 -18.31 6.60
N ILE A 125 0.01 -17.23 7.38
CA ILE A 125 1.14 -16.31 7.46
C ILE A 125 1.45 -16.17 8.95
N SER A 126 2.61 -16.63 9.35
CA SER A 126 3.12 -16.57 10.71
C SER A 126 3.73 -15.20 11.04
N GLN A 127 3.88 -14.92 12.34
CA GLN A 127 4.54 -13.69 12.79
C GLN A 127 6.00 -13.60 12.33
N PHE A 128 6.69 -14.73 12.24
CA PHE A 128 8.09 -14.77 11.78
C PHE A 128 8.21 -14.34 10.31
N GLU A 129 7.31 -14.81 9.45
CA GLU A 129 7.25 -14.41 8.04
C GLU A 129 6.90 -12.92 7.89
N GLY A 130 6.00 -12.42 8.74
CA GLY A 130 5.72 -10.98 8.84
C GLY A 130 6.94 -10.15 9.22
N ILE A 131 7.76 -10.61 10.17
CA ILE A 131 9.01 -9.94 10.56
C ILE A 131 10.00 -9.90 9.39
N ILE A 132 10.08 -10.97 8.59
CA ILE A 132 10.91 -10.99 7.37
C ILE A 132 10.46 -9.90 6.41
N PHE A 133 9.15 -9.77 6.14
CA PHE A 133 8.64 -8.71 5.26
C PHE A 133 8.94 -7.29 5.78
N VAL A 134 8.75 -7.05 7.08
CA VAL A 134 9.07 -5.75 7.69
C VAL A 134 10.57 -5.46 7.58
N THR A 135 11.42 -6.48 7.79
CA THR A 135 12.88 -6.33 7.65
C THR A 135 13.25 -6.00 6.21
N CYS A 136 12.70 -6.71 5.22
CA CYS A 136 12.90 -6.41 3.81
C CYS A 136 12.47 -4.98 3.45
N LEU A 137 11.33 -4.51 3.99
CA LEU A 137 10.84 -3.15 3.77
C LEU A 137 11.78 -2.09 4.34
N LEU A 138 12.42 -2.34 5.49
CA LEU A 138 13.37 -1.40 6.10
C LEU A 138 14.69 -1.28 5.31
N PHE A 139 15.08 -2.31 4.57
CA PHE A 139 16.29 -2.32 3.76
C PHE A 139 16.09 -1.82 2.32
N TYR A 140 14.84 -1.71 1.88
CA TYR A 140 14.48 -1.21 0.55
C TYR A 140 14.73 0.31 0.44
#